data_AF-A0A948TSK5-F1
#
_entry.id   AF-A0A948TSK5-F1
#
_cell.length_a   1.000
_cell.length_b   1.000
_cell.length_c   1.000
_cell.angle_alpha   90.00
_cell.angle_beta   90.00
_cell.angle_gamma   90.00
#
_symmetry.space_group_name_H-M   'P 1'
#
loop_
_entity.id
_entity.type
_entity.pdbx_description
1 polymer ?
#
loop_
_entity_poly.entity_id
_entity_poly.type
_entity_poly.pdbx_seq_one_letter_code
_entity_poly.pdbx_strand_id
1 'polypeptide(L)'
;MVKINYAELKFDHLVSFEKDNTVFACAKENGSGHTRLFLVFDGGNGRVYTRNGQANSWEELGGTDRDTIIGYIIAAKNNNIPVYKINGSHN
;
A
#
# COMPACT_ATOMS: atom_id res chain seq x y z
N MET A 1 -8.93 10.89 17.08
CA MET A 1 -8.43 10.30 15.83
C MET A 1 -9.25 9.04 15.58
N VAL A 2 -10.00 8.94 14.49
CA VAL A 2 -10.79 7.72 14.20
C VAL A 2 -9.81 6.61 13.83
N LYS A 3 -9.92 5.45 14.49
CA LYS A 3 -9.04 4.30 14.23
C LYS A 3 -9.44 3.70 12.88
N ILE A 4 -8.48 3.64 11.95
CA ILE A 4 -8.69 3.07 10.61
C ILE A 4 -8.81 1.56 10.75
N ASN A 5 -9.81 0.97 10.11
CA ASN A 5 -9.90 -0.48 9.94
C ASN A 5 -9.23 -0.88 8.62
N TYR A 6 -7.97 -1.30 8.66
CA TYR A 6 -7.22 -1.69 7.47
C TYR A 6 -7.80 -2.92 6.76
N ALA A 7 -8.60 -3.75 7.45
CA ALA A 7 -9.26 -4.91 6.88
C ALA A 7 -10.41 -4.57 5.92
N GLU A 8 -10.87 -3.32 5.88
CA GLU A 8 -11.97 -2.90 5.00
C GLU A 8 -11.48 -2.12 3.77
N LEU A 9 -10.16 -2.00 3.59
CA LEU A 9 -9.61 -1.27 2.46
C LEU A 9 -9.88 -1.97 1.14
N LYS A 10 -10.21 -1.16 0.13
CA LYS A 10 -10.30 -1.61 -1.26
C LYS A 10 -9.14 -1.02 -2.06
N PHE A 11 -8.29 -1.88 -2.59
CA PHE A 11 -7.17 -1.48 -3.44
C PHE A 11 -7.64 -1.35 -4.88
N ASP A 12 -7.36 -0.21 -5.49
CA ASP A 12 -7.81 0.09 -6.85
C ASP A 12 -6.67 0.01 -7.86
N HIS A 13 -5.45 0.40 -7.44
CA HIS A 13 -4.28 0.46 -8.30
C HIS A 13 -3.01 0.15 -7.53
N LEU A 14 -2.10 -0.59 -8.18
CA LEU A 14 -0.76 -0.88 -7.69
C LEU A 14 0.29 -0.42 -8.70
N VAL A 15 1.40 0.10 -8.19
CA VAL A 15 2.61 0.40 -8.96
C VAL A 15 3.75 -0.40 -8.34
N SER A 16 4.36 -1.29 -9.11
CA SER A 16 5.47 -2.13 -8.67
C SER A 16 6.79 -1.61 -9.25
N PHE A 17 7.73 -1.30 -8.38
CA PHE A 17 9.11 -0.96 -8.74
C PHE A 17 9.94 -2.23 -8.62
N GLU A 18 10.09 -2.96 -9.73
CA GLU A 18 10.64 -4.32 -9.70
C GLU A 18 12.11 -4.38 -9.24
N LYS A 19 12.91 -3.33 -9.50
CA LYS A 19 14.31 -3.28 -9.06
C LYS A 19 14.46 -3.12 -7.55
N ASP A 20 13.60 -2.31 -6.94
CA ASP A 20 13.69 -1.96 -5.52
C ASP A 20 12.86 -2.92 -4.65
N ASN A 21 12.13 -3.84 -5.28
CA ASN A 21 11.13 -4.69 -4.64
C ASN A 21 10.16 -3.86 -3.78
N THR A 22 9.71 -2.72 -4.31
CA THR A 22 8.74 -1.86 -3.63
C THR A 22 7.43 -1.79 -4.39
N VAL A 23 6.35 -1.62 -3.64
CA VAL A 23 5.01 -1.43 -4.19
C VAL A 23 4.44 -0.15 -3.63
N PHE A 24 4.02 0.73 -4.52
CA PHE A 24 3.17 1.86 -4.19
C PHE A 24 1.73 1.51 -4.49
N ALA A 25 0.85 1.71 -3.52
CA ALA A 25 -0.53 1.27 -3.61
C ALA A 25 -1.50 2.36 -3.20
N CYS A 26 -2.63 2.42 -3.90
CA CYS A 26 -3.73 3.31 -3.59
C CYS A 26 -4.93 2.48 -3.15
N ALA A 27 -5.50 2.84 -2.01
CA ALA A 27 -6.72 2.23 -1.51
C ALA A 27 -7.75 3.29 -1.09
N LYS A 28 -9.01 2.87 -1.07
CA LYS A 28 -10.12 3.64 -0.53
C LYS A 28 -10.50 3.13 0.85
N GLU A 29 -10.58 4.06 1.81
CA GLU A 29 -11.15 3.80 3.12
C GLU A 29 -12.65 3.52 2.99
N ASN A 30 -13.10 2.38 3.51
CA ASN A 30 -14.51 2.04 3.53
C ASN A 30 -15.29 3.04 4.41
N GLY A 31 -16.47 3.44 3.97
CA GLY A 31 -17.33 4.41 4.66
C GLY A 31 -17.00 5.89 4.39
N SER A 32 -15.73 6.29 4.29
CA SER A 32 -15.35 7.69 4.01
C SER A 32 -15.08 7.98 2.52
N GLY A 33 -14.68 6.95 1.76
CA GLY A 33 -14.23 7.11 0.37
C GLY A 33 -12.91 7.88 0.22
N HIS A 34 -12.23 8.17 1.33
CA HIS A 34 -10.95 8.86 1.34
C HIS A 34 -9.86 7.97 0.74
N THR A 35 -8.99 8.60 -0.04
CA THR A 35 -7.81 7.93 -0.59
C THR A 35 -6.73 7.80 0.48
N ARG A 36 -6.20 6.59 0.61
CA ARG A 36 -5.02 6.29 1.40
C ARG A 36 -3.95 5.69 0.51
N LEU A 37 -2.72 6.14 0.73
CA LEU A 37 -1.55 5.72 -0.01
C LEU A 37 -0.72 4.80 0.88
N PHE A 38 -0.08 3.82 0.26
CA PHE A 38 0.82 2.89 0.90
C PHE A 38 2.12 2.77 0.12
N LEU A 39 3.23 2.67 0.85
CA LEU A 39 4.54 2.31 0.33
C LEU A 39 4.99 1.04 1.05
N VAL A 40 5.18 -0.04 0.30
CA VAL A 40 5.49 -1.38 0.82
C VAL A 40 6.83 -1.83 0.31
N PHE A 41 7.74 -2.22 1.21
CA PHE A 41 9.07 -2.72 0.90
C PHE A 41 9.09 -4.25 1.02
N ASP A 42 8.81 -4.92 -0.10
CA ASP A 42 8.65 -6.39 -0.22
C ASP A 42 10.01 -7.10 -0.09
N GLY A 43 11.09 -6.51 -0.60
CA GLY A 43 12.40 -7.19 -0.74
C GLY A 43 13.47 -6.95 0.34
N GLY A 44 13.14 -6.40 1.51
CA GLY A 44 14.18 -6.09 2.51
C GLY A 44 13.80 -6.25 3.98
N ASN A 45 12.63 -5.77 4.38
CA ASN A 45 12.24 -5.73 5.80
C ASN A 45 10.72 -5.76 6.06
N GLY A 46 9.91 -5.90 5.01
CA GLY A 46 8.45 -5.91 5.12
C GLY A 46 7.86 -4.61 5.68
N ARG A 47 8.59 -3.49 5.61
CA ARG A 47 8.08 -2.22 6.12
C ARG A 47 6.95 -1.71 5.25
N VAL A 48 5.94 -1.20 5.92
CA VAL A 48 4.77 -0.60 5.29
C VAL A 48 4.62 0.80 5.85
N TYR A 49 4.57 1.79 4.96
CA TYR A 49 4.26 3.16 5.31
C TYR A 49 2.90 3.54 4.76
N THR A 50 2.12 4.31 5.51
CA THR A 50 0.83 4.82 5.08
C THR A 50 0.75 6.34 5.20
N ARG A 51 -0.07 6.94 4.35
CA ARG A 51 -0.38 8.37 4.36
C ARG A 51 -1.80 8.57 3.85
N ASN A 52 -2.59 9.42 4.51
CA ASN A 52 -3.81 9.94 3.88
C ASN A 52 -3.46 11.17 3.02
N GLY A 53 -4.30 11.48 2.04
CA GLY A 53 -4.05 12.58 1.11
C GLY A 53 -3.92 13.98 1.76
N GLN A 54 -4.33 14.14 3.02
CA GLN A 54 -4.28 15.42 3.75
C GLN A 54 -3.12 15.52 4.76
N ALA A 55 -2.51 14.41 5.15
CA ALA A 55 -1.42 14.36 6.11
C ALA A 55 -0.14 14.81 5.42
N ASN A 56 0.73 15.51 6.14
CA ASN A 56 2.04 15.96 5.64
C ASN A 56 3.16 14.95 5.88
N SER A 57 2.86 13.77 6.43
CA SER A 57 3.84 12.75 6.80
C SER A 57 3.41 11.35 6.37
N TRP A 58 4.41 10.49 6.27
CA TRP A 58 4.24 9.04 6.19
C TRP A 58 4.40 8.44 7.58
N GLU A 59 3.54 7.48 7.92
CA GLU A 59 3.54 6.77 9.19
C GLU A 59 3.90 5.31 8.94
N GLU A 60 4.83 4.75 9.72
CA GLU A 60 5.18 3.33 9.63
C GLU A 60 4.12 2.48 10.34
N LEU A 61 3.64 1.44 9.67
CA LEU A 61 2.76 0.43 10.25
C LEU A 61 3.56 -0.70 10.88
N GLY A 62 3.12 -1.15 12.04
CA GLY A 62 3.68 -2.29 12.76
C GLY A 62 2.66 -3.40 12.99
N GLY A 63 3.16 -4.58 13.39
CA GLY A 63 2.33 -5.71 13.83
C GLY A 63 1.28 -6.15 12.80
N THR A 64 0.07 -6.43 13.28
CA THR A 64 -1.02 -7.00 12.48
C THR A 64 -1.47 -6.09 11.33
N ASP A 65 -1.40 -4.77 11.49
CA ASP A 65 -1.80 -3.82 10.44
C ASP A 65 -0.84 -3.91 9.24
N ARG A 66 0.47 -3.98 9.51
CA ARG A 66 1.50 -4.22 8.49
C ARG A 66 1.24 -5.52 7.75
N ASP A 67 1.05 -6.61 8.49
CA ASP A 67 0.87 -7.95 7.91
C ASP A 67 -0.41 -8.04 7.06
N THR A 68 -1.48 -7.35 7.49
CA THR A 68 -2.74 -7.23 6.76
C THR A 68 -2.54 -6.55 5.41
N ILE A 69 -1.82 -5.41 5.38
CA ILE A 69 -1.54 -4.70 4.13
C ILE A 69 -0.69 -5.55 3.19
N ILE A 70 0.35 -6.21 3.68
CA ILE A 70 1.17 -7.13 2.86
C ILE A 70 0.30 -8.23 2.24
N GLY A 71 -0.55 -8.87 3.05
CA GLY A 71 -1.49 -9.89 2.58
C GLY A 71 -2.41 -9.39 1.46
N TYR A 72 -2.94 -8.16 1.60
CA TYR A 72 -3.76 -7.55 0.55
C TYR A 72 -2.99 -7.23 -0.72
N ILE A 73 -1.76 -6.73 -0.63
CA ILE A 73 -0.93 -6.46 -1.82
C ILE A 73 -0.65 -7.75 -2.58
N ILE A 74 -0.30 -8.83 -1.88
CA ILE A 74 -0.08 -10.15 -2.48
C ILE A 74 -1.36 -10.64 -3.17
N ALA A 75 -2.51 -10.55 -2.49
CA ALA A 75 -3.79 -10.94 -3.07
C ALA A 75 -4.17 -10.07 -4.28
N ALA A 76 -3.94 -8.76 -4.20
CA ALA A 76 -4.26 -7.80 -5.26
C ALA A 76 -3.44 -8.03 -6.53
N LYS A 77 -2.14 -8.37 -6.39
CA LYS A 77 -1.29 -8.79 -7.51
C LYS A 77 -1.87 -10.01 -8.26
N ASN A 78 -2.65 -10.85 -7.57
CA ASN A 78 -3.26 -12.06 -8.14
C ASN A 78 -4.71 -11.87 -8.65
N ASN A 79 -5.38 -10.75 -8.32
CA ASN A 79 -6.84 -10.58 -8.47
C ASN A 79 -7.28 -9.56 -9.54
N ASN A 80 -6.61 -9.48 -10.69
CA ASN A 80 -6.99 -8.58 -11.81
C ASN A 80 -7.04 -7.07 -11.46
N ILE A 81 -6.46 -6.63 -10.34
CA ILE A 81 -6.28 -5.21 -10.07
C ILE A 81 -5.17 -4.70 -11.01
N PRO A 82 -5.32 -3.52 -11.64
CA PRO A 82 -4.26 -2.95 -12.47
C PRO A 82 -2.95 -2.81 -11.68
N VAL A 83 -1.92 -3.54 -12.14
CA VAL A 83 -0.54 -3.44 -11.64
C VAL A 83 0.34 -2.83 -12.72
N TYR A 84 0.81 -1.62 -12.49
CA TYR A 84 1.76 -0.93 -13.36
C TYR A 84 3.17 -1.30 -12.94
N LYS A 85 3.96 -1.89 -13.85
CA LYS A 85 5.33 -2.31 -13.57
C LYS A 85 6.31 -1.28 -14.11
N ILE A 86 7.12 -0.72 -13.23
CA ILE A 86 8.18 0.23 -13.59
C ILE A 86 9.50 -0.54 -13.63
N ASN A 87 9.95 -0.79 -14.85
CA ASN A 87 11.21 -1.48 -15.15
C ASN A 87 12.27 -0.43 -15.52
N GLY A 88 12.69 0.35 -14.54
CA GLY A 88 13.65 1.45 -14.73
C GLY A 88 14.50 1.65 -13.48
N SER A 89 15.65 2.33 -13.63
CA SER A 89 16.38 2.90 -12.50
C SER A 89 15.90 4.34 -12.30
N HIS A 90 15.37 4.64 -11.12
CA HIS A 90 15.24 6.03 -10.70
C HIS A 90 16.64 6.50 -10.31
N ASN A 91 17.28 7.24 -11.23
CA ASN A 91 18.51 7.97 -10.96
C ASN A 91 18.22 9.17 -10.06
#